data_AF-A0A1G9BW81-F1
#
_entry.id   AF-A0A1G9BW81-F1
#
_cell.length_a   1.000
_cell.length_b   1.000
_cell.length_c   1.000
_cell.angle_alpha   90.00
_cell.angle_beta   90.00
_cell.angle_gamma   90.00
#
_symmetry.space_group_name_H-M   'P 1'
#
loop_
_entity.id
_entity.type
_entity.pdbx_description
1 polymer ?
#
loop_
_entity_poly.entity_id
_entity_poly.type
_entity_poly.pdbx_seq_one_letter_code
_entity_poly.pdbx_strand_id
1 'polypeptide(L)'
;MITITPALSIPDSEIIFIASRSSGPGGQHVNKTSSRVTLIFNLEESASLSDHQKRILLLRISNKINSKGELQISCEEHRSQFRNKEEALERFKSLLADGLKPIKQRRKTKVPNSTKRKRMDNKNKRATTKKQRSKPDY
;
A
#
# COMPACT_ATOMS: atom_id res chain seq x y z
N MET A 1 -23.94 4.64 2.41
CA MET A 1 -22.72 5.43 2.10
C MET A 1 -21.56 4.78 2.83
N ILE A 2 -20.47 4.50 2.14
CA ILE A 2 -19.27 3.86 2.70
C ILE A 2 -18.18 4.93 2.83
N THR A 3 -17.79 5.23 4.06
CA THR A 3 -16.73 6.19 4.37
C THR A 3 -15.36 5.54 4.22
N ILE A 4 -14.50 6.09 3.35
CA ILE A 4 -13.12 5.64 3.13
C ILE A 4 -12.15 6.51 3.93
N THR A 5 -12.24 7.82 3.73
CA THR A 5 -11.50 8.84 4.49
C THR A 5 -12.46 9.93 4.93
N PRO A 6 -12.09 10.82 5.88
CA PRO A 6 -12.98 11.93 6.29
C PRO A 6 -13.46 12.81 5.13
N ALA A 7 -12.70 12.87 4.03
CA ALA A 7 -13.02 13.67 2.85
C ALA A 7 -13.55 12.84 1.66
N LEU A 8 -13.67 11.52 1.79
CA LEU A 8 -14.10 10.63 0.70
C LEU A 8 -15.09 9.58 1.21
N SER A 9 -16.30 9.65 0.67
CA SER A 9 -17.35 8.64 0.80
C SER A 9 -17.74 8.11 -0.58
N ILE A 10 -18.04 6.83 -0.66
CA ILE A 10 -18.50 6.15 -1.87
C ILE A 10 -19.95 5.67 -1.61
N PRO A 11 -20.90 5.92 -2.51
CA PRO A 11 -22.27 5.43 -2.37
C PRO A 11 -22.31 3.91 -2.53
N ASP A 12 -23.23 3.25 -1.82
CA ASP A 12 -23.36 1.79 -1.89
C ASP A 12 -23.73 1.31 -3.31
N SER A 13 -24.36 2.18 -4.11
CA SER A 13 -24.75 1.89 -5.49
C SER A 13 -23.59 1.68 -6.45
N GLU A 14 -22.40 2.21 -6.14
CA GLU A 14 -21.19 2.00 -6.96
C GLU A 14 -20.51 0.66 -6.67
N ILE A 15 -20.95 -0.06 -5.64
CA ILE A 15 -20.31 -1.28 -5.17
C ILE A 15 -21.23 -2.47 -5.40
N ILE A 16 -20.74 -3.44 -6.16
CA ILE A 16 -21.46 -4.66 -6.47
C ILE A 16 -20.90 -5.79 -5.60
N PHE A 17 -21.80 -6.54 -4.97
CA PHE A 17 -21.43 -7.73 -4.20
C PHE A 17 -21.91 -8.99 -4.92
N ILE A 18 -21.00 -9.91 -5.21
CA ILE A 18 -21.29 -11.22 -5.77
C ILE A 18 -21.01 -12.28 -4.71
N ALA A 19 -22.05 -13.04 -4.35
CA ALA A 19 -21.91 -14.21 -3.51
C ALA A 19 -21.60 -15.45 -4.36
N SER A 20 -20.63 -16.25 -3.94
CA SER A 20 -20.21 -17.48 -4.59
C SER A 20 -19.86 -18.54 -3.55
N ARG A 21 -19.58 -19.75 -4.01
CA ARG A 21 -19.15 -20.86 -3.14
C ARG A 21 -17.66 -20.72 -2.83
N SER A 22 -17.29 -21.07 -1.60
CA SER A 22 -15.90 -21.01 -1.16
C SER A 22 -15.06 -22.15 -1.78
N SER A 23 -13.77 -21.90 -2.01
CA SER A 23 -12.86 -22.84 -2.71
C SER A 23 -12.20 -23.91 -1.83
N GLY A 24 -12.53 -23.97 -0.52
CA GLY A 24 -11.84 -24.84 0.44
C GLY A 24 -12.14 -26.35 0.31
N PRO A 25 -11.34 -27.22 0.96
CA PRO A 25 -11.56 -28.66 0.97
C PRO A 25 -12.94 -29.01 1.54
N GLY A 26 -13.56 -30.02 0.93
CA GLY A 26 -15.01 -30.22 0.89
C GLY A 26 -15.76 -30.45 2.21
N GLY A 27 -17.08 -30.35 2.09
CA GLY A 27 -18.09 -30.59 3.12
C GLY A 27 -19.46 -30.12 2.61
N GLN A 28 -20.56 -30.60 3.18
CA GLN A 28 -21.91 -30.24 2.71
C GLN A 28 -22.14 -28.71 2.72
N HIS A 29 -21.56 -28.01 3.70
CA HIS A 29 -21.66 -26.56 3.82
C HIS A 29 -20.93 -25.81 2.69
N VAL A 30 -19.65 -26.14 2.42
CA VAL A 30 -18.86 -25.52 1.34
C VAL A 30 -19.51 -25.78 -0.03
N ASN A 31 -20.16 -26.94 -0.17
CA ASN A 31 -20.81 -27.35 -1.40
C ASN A 31 -22.26 -26.85 -1.58
N LYS A 32 -22.84 -26.16 -0.61
CA LYS A 32 -24.25 -25.74 -0.70
C LYS A 32 -24.44 -24.26 -0.40
N THR A 33 -23.61 -23.71 0.47
CA THR A 33 -23.73 -22.34 0.94
C THR A 33 -22.82 -21.41 0.14
N SER A 34 -23.39 -20.35 -0.42
CA SER A 34 -22.64 -19.26 -1.07
C SER A 34 -22.02 -18.33 -0.03
N SER A 35 -21.02 -18.82 0.71
CA SER A 35 -20.36 -18.07 1.78
C SER A 35 -19.31 -17.06 1.28
N ARG A 36 -18.65 -17.31 0.14
CA ARG A 36 -17.64 -16.39 -0.42
C ARG A 36 -18.31 -15.13 -0.95
N VAL A 37 -17.77 -13.97 -0.62
CA VAL A 37 -18.25 -12.67 -1.12
C VAL A 37 -17.16 -12.00 -1.93
N THR A 38 -17.51 -11.53 -3.12
CA THR A 38 -16.63 -10.74 -3.98
C THR A 38 -17.23 -9.34 -4.13
N LEU A 39 -16.47 -8.34 -3.72
CA LEU A 39 -16.77 -6.92 -3.91
C LEU A 39 -16.15 -6.48 -5.23
N ILE A 40 -16.95 -5.87 -6.10
CA ILE A 40 -16.54 -5.28 -7.37
C ILE A 40 -16.81 -3.79 -7.32
N PHE A 41 -15.81 -2.99 -7.70
CA PHE A 41 -15.89 -1.54 -7.76
C PHE A 41 -15.18 -1.02 -9.01
N ASN A 42 -15.89 -0.27 -9.85
CA ASN A 42 -15.31 0.34 -11.05
C ASN A 42 -14.63 1.66 -10.69
N LEU A 43 -13.30 1.69 -10.74
CA LEU A 43 -12.52 2.88 -10.39
C LEU A 43 -12.59 3.98 -11.45
N GLU A 44 -12.67 3.61 -12.73
CA GLU A 44 -12.66 4.57 -13.84
C GLU A 44 -14.00 5.28 -13.96
N GLU A 45 -15.10 4.54 -13.83
CA GLU A 45 -16.46 5.06 -13.95
C GLU A 45 -16.98 5.74 -12.67
N SER A 46 -16.31 5.54 -11.53
CA SER A 46 -16.76 6.12 -10.25
C SER A 46 -16.84 7.65 -10.32
N ALA A 47 -18.03 8.19 -10.01
CA ALA A 47 -18.26 9.64 -9.92
C ALA A 47 -17.76 10.21 -8.58
N SER A 48 -17.58 9.35 -7.57
CA SER A 48 -17.15 9.73 -6.22
C SER A 48 -15.65 10.03 -6.13
N LEU A 49 -14.86 9.64 -7.14
CA LEU A 49 -13.41 9.85 -7.18
C LEU A 49 -13.04 10.97 -8.15
N SER A 50 -12.17 11.87 -7.71
CA SER A 50 -11.55 12.86 -8.62
C SER A 50 -10.54 12.21 -9.58
N ASP A 51 -10.31 12.82 -10.73
CA ASP A 51 -9.34 12.33 -11.73
C ASP A 51 -7.93 12.14 -11.17
N HIS A 52 -7.54 13.00 -10.21
CA HIS A 52 -6.27 12.86 -9.51
C HIS A 52 -6.23 11.61 -8.62
N GLN A 53 -7.29 11.35 -7.86
CA GLN A 53 -7.41 10.14 -7.03
C GLN A 53 -7.45 8.88 -7.90
N LYS A 54 -8.22 8.88 -9.00
CA LYS A 54 -8.26 7.79 -9.97
C LYS A 54 -6.87 7.43 -10.49
N ARG A 55 -6.12 8.43 -10.96
CA ARG A 55 -4.74 8.22 -11.45
C ARG A 55 -3.80 7.65 -10.38
N ILE A 56 -3.87 8.15 -9.15
CA ILE A 56 -3.04 7.62 -8.06
C ILE A 56 -3.39 6.17 -7.75
N LEU A 57 -4.68 5.85 -7.66
CA LEU A 57 -5.17 4.51 -7.35
C LEU A 57 -4.80 3.52 -8.46
N LEU A 58 -4.99 3.90 -9.73
CA LEU A 58 -4.57 3.12 -10.89
C LEU A 58 -3.08 2.82 -10.86
N LEU A 59 -2.23 3.78 -10.48
CA LEU A 59 -0.79 3.58 -10.39
C LEU A 59 -0.37 2.70 -9.21
N ARG A 60 -0.99 2.87 -8.03
CA ARG A 60 -0.55 2.19 -6.80
C ARG A 60 -1.14 0.80 -6.63
N ILE A 61 -2.35 0.58 -7.14
CA ILE A 61 -3.10 -0.65 -6.94
C ILE A 61 -3.34 -1.35 -8.30
N SER A 62 -2.57 -1.00 -9.34
CA SER A 62 -2.64 -1.60 -10.68
C SER A 62 -2.72 -3.13 -10.64
N ASN A 63 -1.92 -3.77 -9.79
CA ASN A 63 -1.87 -5.23 -9.66
C ASN A 63 -3.17 -5.87 -9.16
N LYS A 64 -4.13 -5.10 -8.64
CA LYS A 64 -5.43 -5.59 -8.15
C LYS A 64 -6.60 -5.11 -9.02
N ILE A 65 -6.30 -4.40 -10.11
CA ILE A 65 -7.30 -3.83 -11.02
C ILE A 65 -7.25 -4.64 -12.31
N ASN A 66 -8.42 -4.99 -12.84
CA ASN A 66 -8.51 -5.70 -14.10
C ASN A 66 -8.32 -4.76 -15.31
N SER A 67 -8.26 -5.31 -16.52
CA SER A 67 -8.10 -4.53 -17.75
C SER A 67 -9.27 -3.57 -18.04
N LYS A 68 -10.40 -3.72 -17.34
CA LYS A 68 -11.59 -2.86 -17.44
C LYS A 68 -11.62 -1.74 -16.39
N GLY A 69 -10.58 -1.61 -15.56
CA GLY A 69 -10.54 -0.61 -14.50
C GLY A 69 -11.33 -0.99 -13.24
N GLU A 70 -11.75 -2.25 -13.09
CA GLU A 70 -12.49 -2.71 -11.93
C GLU A 70 -11.55 -3.32 -10.88
N LEU A 71 -11.74 -2.91 -9.63
CA LEU A 71 -11.15 -3.51 -8.45
C LEU A 71 -12.04 -4.65 -7.96
N GLN A 72 -11.45 -5.84 -7.78
CA GLN A 72 -12.15 -7.00 -7.26
C GLN A 72 -11.50 -7.49 -5.96
N ILE A 73 -12.29 -7.62 -4.90
CA ILE A 73 -11.83 -8.08 -3.58
C ILE A 73 -12.72 -9.25 -3.15
N SER A 74 -12.14 -10.44 -3.04
CA SER A 74 -12.86 -11.63 -2.57
C SER A 74 -12.47 -12.03 -1.15
N CYS A 75 -13.47 -12.34 -0.32
CA CYS A 75 -13.32 -12.82 1.05
C CYS A 75 -14.10 -14.13 1.25
N GLU A 76 -13.45 -15.13 1.82
CA GLU A 76 -14.03 -16.45 2.12
C GLU A 76 -13.56 -17.05 3.45
N GLU A 77 -13.05 -16.21 4.37
CA GLU A 77 -12.44 -16.65 5.62
C GLU A 77 -13.47 -17.14 6.66
N HIS A 78 -14.68 -16.60 6.60
CA HIS A 78 -15.75 -16.98 7.52
C HIS A 78 -16.76 -17.92 6.86
N ARG A 79 -17.45 -18.72 7.69
CA ARG A 79 -18.57 -19.56 7.24
C ARG A 79 -19.83 -18.75 6.89
N SER A 80 -19.93 -17.52 7.39
CA SER A 80 -21.07 -16.63 7.16
C SER A 80 -20.80 -15.65 6.03
N GLN A 81 -21.73 -15.60 5.06
CA GLN A 81 -21.71 -14.60 3.98
C GLN A 81 -21.69 -13.16 4.51
N PHE A 82 -22.46 -12.90 5.57
CA PHE A 82 -22.55 -11.56 6.17
C PHE A 82 -21.19 -11.10 6.68
N ARG A 83 -20.49 -11.94 7.45
CA ARG A 83 -19.14 -11.62 7.94
C ARG A 83 -18.13 -11.44 6.80
N ASN A 84 -18.20 -12.28 5.76
CA ASN A 84 -17.33 -12.11 4.59
C ASN A 84 -17.62 -10.81 3.82
N LYS A 85 -18.87 -10.34 3.81
CA LYS A 85 -19.23 -9.04 3.23
C LYS A 85 -18.63 -7.87 4.03
N GLU A 86 -18.71 -7.93 5.36
CA GLU A 86 -18.09 -6.93 6.24
C GLU A 86 -16.57 -6.89 6.06
N GLU A 87 -15.93 -8.06 6.05
CA GLU A 87 -14.48 -8.18 5.81
C GLU A 87 -14.07 -7.62 4.44
N ALA A 88 -14.84 -7.93 3.38
CA ALA A 88 -14.60 -7.38 2.05
C ALA A 88 -14.69 -5.84 2.03
N LEU A 89 -15.64 -5.26 2.77
CA LEU A 89 -15.77 -3.82 2.93
C LEU A 89 -14.59 -3.20 3.69
N GLU A 90 -14.11 -3.84 4.76
CA GLU A 90 -12.95 -3.36 5.51
C GLU A 90 -11.66 -3.39 4.69
N ARG A 91 -11.45 -4.47 3.92
CA ARG A 91 -10.33 -4.57 2.98
C ARG A 91 -10.42 -3.52 1.88
N PHE A 92 -11.61 -3.29 1.35
CA PHE A 92 -11.84 -2.23 0.38
C PHE A 92 -11.50 -0.84 0.94
N LYS A 93 -11.99 -0.52 2.14
CA LYS A 93 -11.71 0.75 2.81
C LYS A 93 -10.22 0.96 3.04
N SER A 94 -9.56 -0.02 3.65
CA SER A 94 -8.13 0.05 3.95
C SER A 94 -7.28 0.18 2.69
N LEU A 95 -7.57 -0.61 1.65
CA LEU A 95 -6.86 -0.56 0.39
C LEU A 95 -6.97 0.81 -0.30
N LEU A 96 -8.17 1.38 -0.37
CA LEU A 96 -8.36 2.72 -0.93
C LEU A 96 -7.69 3.80 -0.08
N ALA A 97 -7.82 3.74 1.25
CA ALA A 97 -7.19 4.70 2.15
C ALA A 97 -5.65 4.70 2.02
N ASP A 98 -5.04 3.51 1.96
CA ASP A 98 -3.60 3.36 1.77
C ASP A 98 -3.15 3.79 0.37
N GLY A 99 -3.96 3.48 -0.65
CA GLY A 99 -3.75 3.96 -2.01
C GLY A 99 -3.75 5.48 -2.12
N LEU A 100 -4.62 6.17 -1.39
CA LEU A 100 -4.73 7.64 -1.40
C LEU A 100 -3.76 8.34 -0.46
N LYS A 101 -3.05 7.61 0.40
CA LYS A 101 -2.15 8.18 1.39
C LYS A 101 -1.03 8.99 0.72
N PRO A 102 -0.80 10.27 1.07
CA PRO A 102 0.26 11.06 0.45
C PRO A 102 1.64 10.49 0.80
N ILE A 103 2.52 10.33 -0.22
CA ILE A 103 3.90 9.93 0.03
C ILE A 103 4.65 11.12 0.59
N LYS A 104 5.18 10.97 1.82
CA LYS A 104 6.05 11.99 2.42
C LYS A 104 7.33 12.08 1.61
N GLN A 105 7.60 13.26 1.04
CA GLN A 105 8.85 13.50 0.33
C GLN A 105 10.05 13.31 1.26
N ARG A 106 11.01 12.49 0.83
CA ARG A 106 12.27 12.32 1.55
C ARG A 106 13.11 13.59 1.39
N ARG A 107 13.35 14.28 2.49
CA ARG A 107 14.38 15.35 2.54
C ARG A 107 15.74 14.70 2.73
N LYS A 108 16.69 14.94 1.82
CA LYS A 108 18.05 14.42 1.94
C LYS A 108 18.66 14.94 3.26
N THR A 109 19.24 14.03 4.04
CA THR A 109 19.97 14.40 5.25
C THR A 109 21.28 15.05 4.87
N LYS A 110 21.67 16.11 5.59
CA LYS A 110 23.01 16.70 5.46
C LYS A 110 24.05 15.74 6.06
N VAL A 111 25.29 15.76 5.54
CA VAL A 111 26.39 14.98 6.12
C VAL A 111 26.60 15.39 7.60
N PRO A 112 26.62 14.44 8.55
CA PRO A 112 26.80 14.75 9.97
C PRO A 112 28.12 15.46 10.27
N ASN A 113 28.10 16.37 11.25
CA ASN A 113 29.31 17.08 11.68
C ASN A 113 30.38 16.14 12.25
N SER A 114 29.97 15.06 12.94
CA SER A 114 30.88 14.03 13.45
C SER A 114 31.68 13.37 12.33
N THR A 115 31.06 13.07 11.19
CA THR A 115 31.73 12.52 10.00
C THR A 115 32.75 13.51 9.43
N LYS A 116 32.39 14.80 9.36
CA LYS A 116 33.32 15.85 8.91
C LYS A 116 34.53 15.96 9.84
N ARG A 117 34.31 15.93 11.16
CA ARG A 117 35.37 15.97 12.18
C ARG A 117 36.29 14.77 12.08
N LYS A 118 35.75 13.55 12.07
CA LYS A 118 36.52 12.30 11.87
C LYS A 118 37.36 12.33 10.59
N ARG A 119 36.82 12.86 9.48
CA ARG A 119 37.57 13.03 8.24
C ARG A 119 38.80 13.94 8.43
N MET A 120 38.62 15.08 9.10
CA MET A 120 39.72 16.01 9.38
C MET A 120 40.76 15.39 10.32
N ASP A 121 40.32 14.72 11.38
CA ASP A 121 41.21 14.04 12.34
C ASP A 121 42.03 12.95 11.65
N ASN A 122 41.39 12.13 10.80
CA ASN A 122 42.07 11.09 10.03
C ASN A 122 43.06 11.68 9.02
N LYS A 123 42.72 12.81 8.38
CA LYS A 123 43.62 13.53 7.48
C LYS A 123 44.87 14.00 8.24
N ASN A 124 44.69 14.58 9.42
CA ASN A 124 45.78 15.06 10.27
C ASN A 124 46.67 13.90 10.74
N LYS A 125 46.08 12.82 11.26
CA LYS A 125 46.82 11.61 11.66
C LYS A 125 47.65 11.04 10.50
N ARG A 126 47.10 10.99 9.29
CA ARG A 126 47.83 10.49 8.12
C ARG A 126 48.99 11.40 7.73
N ALA A 127 48.81 12.72 7.86
CA ALA A 127 49.89 13.69 7.61
C ALA A 127 51.03 13.56 8.64
N THR A 128 50.72 13.40 9.93
CA THR A 128 51.75 13.20 10.96
C THR A 128 52.51 11.88 10.75
N THR A 129 51.80 10.78 10.46
CA THR A 129 52.45 9.50 10.12
C THR A 129 53.34 9.62 8.89
N LYS A 130 52.94 10.37 7.86
CA LYS A 130 53.80 10.60 6.68
C LYS A 130 55.05 11.40 7.02
N LYS A 131 54.94 12.45 7.84
CA LYS A 131 56.08 13.27 8.27
C LYS A 131 57.09 12.46 9.10
N GLN A 132 56.61 11.59 9.98
CA GLN A 132 57.48 10.70 10.77
C GLN A 132 58.22 9.66 9.91
N ARG A 133 57.71 9.34 8.71
CA ARG A 133 58.32 8.38 7.77
C ARG A 133 59.30 9.04 6.80
N SER A 134 59.38 10.36 6.70
CA SER A 134 60.37 10.98 5.81
C SER A 134 61.76 10.77 6.37
N LYS A 135 62.74 10.46 5.50
CA LYS A 135 64.15 10.37 5.89
C LYS A 135 64.57 11.70 6.55
N PRO A 136 65.32 11.65 7.67
CA PRO A 136 65.91 12.85 8.23
C PRO A 136 66.91 13.42 7.20
N ASP A 137 66.89 14.73 7.03
CA ASP A 137 67.90 15.46 6.28
C ASP A 137 69.11 15.60 7.21
N TYR A 138 70.18 14.86 6.92
CA TYR A 138 71.49 14.96 7.56
C TYR A 138 72.51 15.38 6.50
#